data_AF-A0A844EPG6-F1
#
_entry.id   AF-A0A844EPG6-F1
#
_cell.length_a   1.000
_cell.length_b   1.000
_cell.length_c   1.000
_cell.angle_alpha   90.00
_cell.angle_beta   90.00
_cell.angle_gamma   90.00
#
_symmetry.space_group_name_H-M   'P 1'
#
loop_
_entity.id
_entity.type
_entity.pdbx_description
1 polymer ?
#
loop_
_entity_poly.entity_id
_entity_poly.type
_entity_poly.pdbx_seq_one_letter_code
_entity_poly.pdbx_strand_id
1 'polypeptide(L)'
;MSKLIIDGGKRLSGEISIGGAKNSTVALIPAAILADTPVRFDSVPDILDVHNLMLILKSMNVSSEFKGDVLTIDPTNIVEAPLPSKAIKSLRASYYFMGALLGRFQRATVSFPGGDNIGPRPIDQHIKA
;
A
#
# COMPACT_ATOMS: atom_id res chain seq x y z
N MET A 1 -20.76 -12.27 2.36
CA MET A 1 -19.72 -12.62 1.36
C MET A 1 -20.26 -12.30 -0.01
N SER A 2 -19.52 -11.51 -0.79
CA SER A 2 -19.83 -11.31 -2.21
C SER A 2 -19.53 -12.60 -2.99
N LYS A 3 -20.32 -12.89 -4.02
CA LYS A 3 -20.11 -14.04 -4.91
C LYS A 3 -20.10 -13.54 -6.35
N LEU A 4 -19.23 -14.13 -7.17
CA LEU A 4 -19.28 -13.99 -8.62
C LEU A 4 -19.96 -15.24 -9.18
N ILE A 5 -21.05 -15.05 -9.92
CA ILE A 5 -21.76 -16.13 -10.63
C ILE A 5 -21.44 -15.96 -12.11
N ILE A 6 -20.79 -16.97 -12.71
CA ILE A 6 -20.35 -16.95 -14.10
C ILE A 6 -21.13 -18.02 -14.86
N ASP A 7 -21.83 -17.62 -15.91
CA ASP A 7 -22.46 -18.53 -16.86
C ASP A 7 -21.51 -18.76 -18.05
N GLY A 8 -21.12 -20.01 -18.27
CA GLY A 8 -20.06 -20.42 -19.18
C GLY A 8 -20.46 -20.40 -20.66
N GLY A 9 -19.60 -20.93 -21.52
CA GLY A 9 -19.90 -21.15 -22.95
C GLY A 9 -19.75 -19.93 -23.87
N LYS A 10 -19.37 -18.76 -23.34
CA LYS A 10 -19.14 -17.54 -24.14
C LYS A 10 -17.65 -17.34 -24.44
N ARG A 11 -17.31 -17.25 -25.73
CA ARG A 11 -15.95 -16.86 -26.16
C ARG A 11 -15.73 -15.37 -25.85
N LEU A 12 -14.61 -15.05 -25.22
CA LEU A 12 -14.21 -13.67 -24.96
C LEU A 12 -13.85 -12.97 -26.28
N SER A 13 -14.37 -11.76 -26.48
CA SER A 13 -14.09 -10.89 -27.63
C SER A 13 -14.27 -9.43 -27.22
N GLY A 14 -13.36 -8.56 -27.64
CA GLY A 14 -13.34 -7.13 -27.31
C GLY A 14 -11.96 -6.65 -26.87
N GLU A 15 -11.91 -5.40 -26.42
CA GLU A 15 -10.70 -4.73 -25.96
C GLU A 15 -10.88 -4.27 -24.51
N ILE A 16 -9.78 -4.26 -23.75
CA ILE A 16 -9.74 -3.74 -22.38
C ILE A 16 -8.52 -2.84 -22.21
N SER A 17 -8.64 -1.86 -21.32
CA SER A 17 -7.49 -1.10 -20.85
C SER A 17 -6.85 -1.82 -19.66
N ILE A 18 -5.53 -1.95 -19.66
CA ILE A 18 -4.80 -2.53 -18.54
C ILE A 18 -4.61 -1.47 -17.46
N GLY A 19 -5.10 -1.77 -16.25
CA GLY A 19 -4.90 -0.92 -15.08
C GLY A 19 -3.43 -0.89 -14.64
N GLY A 20 -3.08 0.07 -13.78
CA GLY A 20 -1.71 0.20 -13.31
C GLY A 20 -1.23 -0.95 -12.43
N ALA A 21 0.10 -1.04 -12.32
CA ALA A 21 0.75 -2.14 -11.62
C ALA A 21 0.55 -2.06 -10.11
N LYS A 22 -0.25 -2.99 -9.59
CA LYS A 22 -0.54 -3.15 -8.16
C LYS A 22 0.72 -3.20 -7.29
N ASN A 23 1.70 -4.03 -7.64
CA ASN A 23 2.90 -4.21 -6.82
C ASN A 23 3.83 -2.98 -6.85
N SER A 24 3.84 -2.21 -7.93
CA SER A 24 4.56 -0.93 -7.99
C SER A 24 3.88 0.11 -7.11
N THR A 25 2.56 0.24 -7.23
CA THR A 25 1.74 1.17 -6.42
C THR A 25 1.96 0.94 -4.93
N VAL A 26 1.90 -0.33 -4.51
CA VAL A 26 2.04 -0.71 -3.10
C VAL A 26 3.43 -0.42 -2.52
N ALA A 27 4.48 -0.39 -3.35
CA ALA A 27 5.82 0.01 -2.92
C ALA A 27 6.03 1.53 -2.94
N LEU A 28 5.44 2.23 -3.92
CA LEU A 28 5.59 3.67 -4.11
C LEU A 28 4.83 4.49 -3.06
N ILE A 29 3.64 4.04 -2.63
CA ILE A 29 2.85 4.76 -1.63
C ILE A 29 3.62 4.94 -0.30
N PRO A 30 4.24 3.90 0.30
CA PRO A 30 5.12 4.08 1.46
C PRO A 30 6.31 4.98 1.19
N ALA A 31 6.91 4.91 0.00
CA ALA A 31 8.05 5.76 -0.36
C ALA A 31 7.70 7.25 -0.44
N ALA A 32 6.43 7.60 -0.68
CA ALA A 32 5.98 8.98 -0.75
C ALA A 32 6.26 9.78 0.54
N ILE A 33 6.36 9.13 1.70
CA ILE A 33 6.66 9.82 2.96
C ILE A 33 8.09 10.40 3.04
N LEU A 34 8.97 9.97 2.14
CA LEU A 34 10.34 10.47 2.03
C LEU A 34 10.40 11.83 1.33
N ALA A 35 9.34 12.22 0.61
CA ALA A 35 9.30 13.49 -0.10
C ALA A 35 9.05 14.66 0.86
N ASP A 36 9.57 15.83 0.50
CA ASP A 36 9.34 17.09 1.23
C ASP A 36 8.19 17.93 0.64
N THR A 37 7.49 17.40 -0.38
CA THR A 37 6.38 18.05 -1.07
C THR A 37 5.29 17.04 -1.41
N PRO A 38 4.06 17.48 -1.72
CA PRO A 38 3.00 16.60 -2.18
C PRO A 38 3.40 15.77 -3.40
N VAL A 39 3.08 14.48 -3.37
CA VAL A 39 3.37 13.51 -4.42
C VAL A 39 2.08 13.09 -5.10
N ARG A 40 2.10 13.03 -6.43
CA ARG A 40 0.96 12.60 -7.24
C ARG A 40 1.33 11.34 -8.03
N PHE A 41 0.53 10.29 -7.89
CA PHE A 41 0.64 9.06 -8.65
C PHE A 41 -0.55 8.92 -9.60
N ASP A 42 -0.25 8.62 -10.87
CA ASP A 42 -1.23 8.33 -11.91
C ASP A 42 -1.40 6.82 -12.12
N SER A 43 -2.55 6.43 -12.69
CA SER A 43 -2.88 5.04 -12.98
C SER A 43 -2.83 4.11 -11.75
N VAL A 44 -3.21 4.62 -10.59
CA VAL A 44 -3.33 3.84 -9.35
C VAL A 44 -4.58 2.96 -9.42
N PRO A 45 -4.47 1.63 -9.28
CA PRO A 45 -5.63 0.74 -9.30
C PRO A 45 -6.48 0.92 -8.04
N ASP A 46 -7.81 0.99 -8.19
CA ASP A 46 -8.76 1.05 -7.08
C ASP A 46 -8.93 -0.34 -6.43
N ILE A 47 -8.11 -0.63 -5.42
CA ILE A 47 -8.08 -1.92 -4.74
C ILE A 47 -7.89 -1.75 -3.24
N LEU A 48 -8.31 -2.77 -2.47
CA LEU A 48 -8.23 -2.77 -1.01
C LEU A 48 -6.83 -2.48 -0.45
N ASP A 49 -5.77 -2.94 -1.13
CA ASP A 49 -4.38 -2.70 -0.71
C ASP A 49 -4.04 -1.20 -0.69
N VAL A 50 -4.52 -0.43 -1.68
CA VAL A 50 -4.32 1.03 -1.75
C VAL A 50 -5.04 1.71 -0.60
N HIS A 51 -6.30 1.36 -0.38
CA HIS A 51 -7.10 1.91 0.74
C HIS A 51 -6.49 1.60 2.10
N ASN A 52 -5.94 0.40 2.30
CA ASN A 52 -5.23 0.04 3.53
C ASN A 52 -3.96 0.89 3.73
N LEU A 53 -3.20 1.17 2.67
CA LEU A 53 -2.04 2.05 2.76
C LEU A 53 -2.44 3.49 3.09
N MET A 54 -3.52 4.01 2.48
CA MET A 54 -4.07 5.33 2.82
C MET A 54 -4.48 5.43 4.31
N LEU A 55 -5.06 4.36 4.87
CA LEU A 55 -5.37 4.30 6.31
C LEU A 55 -4.11 4.34 7.19
N ILE A 56 -3.03 3.68 6.76
CA ILE A 56 -1.74 3.73 7.46
C ILE A 56 -1.15 5.14 7.37
N LEU A 57 -1.14 5.76 6.18
CA LEU A 57 -0.70 7.15 5.99
C LEU A 57 -1.45 8.12 6.90
N LYS A 58 -2.79 7.99 6.96
CA LYS A 58 -3.63 8.82 7.83
C LYS A 58 -3.24 8.73 9.30
N SER A 59 -2.82 7.55 9.78
CA SER A 59 -2.38 7.38 11.17
C SER A 59 -1.13 8.18 11.54
N MET A 60 -0.31 8.51 10.54
CA MET A 60 0.91 9.31 10.66
C MET A 60 0.68 10.78 10.30
N ASN A 61 -0.58 11.23 10.28
CA ASN A 61 -0.96 12.58 9.85
C ASN A 61 -0.57 12.93 8.40
N VAL A 62 -0.43 11.92 7.53
CA VAL A 62 -0.23 12.11 6.10
C VAL A 62 -1.59 12.14 5.42
N SER A 63 -1.90 13.22 4.73
CA SER A 63 -3.16 13.31 3.98
C SER A 63 -3.03 12.59 2.64
N SER A 64 -4.11 11.95 2.20
CA SER A 64 -4.17 11.27 0.91
C SER A 64 -5.56 11.35 0.31
N GLU A 65 -5.64 11.72 -0.97
CA GLU A 65 -6.89 11.79 -1.75
C GLU A 65 -6.77 10.89 -2.98
N PHE A 66 -7.76 10.01 -3.16
CA PHE A 66 -7.84 9.13 -4.32
C PHE A 66 -9.08 9.48 -5.14
N LYS A 67 -8.88 9.88 -6.40
CA LYS A 67 -9.97 10.30 -7.30
C LYS A 67 -9.72 9.78 -8.71
N GLY A 68 -10.65 8.98 -9.22
CA GLY A 68 -10.47 8.28 -10.49
C GLY A 68 -9.36 7.25 -10.37
N ASP A 69 -8.26 7.45 -11.10
CA ASP A 69 -7.04 6.65 -11.06
C ASP A 69 -5.84 7.43 -10.51
N VAL A 70 -6.09 8.60 -9.88
CA VAL A 70 -5.03 9.48 -9.36
C VAL A 70 -5.04 9.48 -7.84
N LEU A 71 -3.89 9.21 -7.24
CA LEU A 71 -3.65 9.30 -5.79
C LEU A 71 -2.69 10.47 -5.50
N THR A 72 -3.15 11.42 -4.71
CA THR A 72 -2.32 12.51 -4.18
C THR A 72 -2.02 12.24 -2.71
N ILE A 73 -0.76 12.37 -2.31
CA ILE A 73 -0.29 12.17 -0.93
C ILE A 73 0.50 13.40 -0.51
N ASP A 74 0.17 13.97 0.64
CA ASP A 74 0.90 15.10 1.23
C ASP A 74 1.59 14.68 2.53
N PRO A 75 2.92 14.43 2.50
CA PRO A 75 3.71 14.01 3.66
C PRO A 75 4.27 15.19 4.48
N THR A 76 3.98 16.44 4.11
CA THR A 76 4.65 17.63 4.71
C THR A 76 4.43 17.76 6.21
N ASN A 77 3.29 17.28 6.71
CA ASN A 77 2.92 17.32 8.13
C ASN A 77 3.02 15.94 8.82
N ILE A 78 3.81 15.02 8.26
CA ILE A 78 3.96 13.68 8.81
C ILE A 78 4.49 13.72 10.24
N VAL A 79 3.88 12.91 11.10
CA VAL A 79 4.33 12.66 12.46
C VAL A 79 4.57 11.17 12.63
N GLU A 80 5.54 10.84 13.47
CA GLU A 80 5.71 9.46 13.85
C GLU A 80 4.59 9.01 14.77
N ALA A 81 3.93 7.92 14.39
CA ALA A 81 2.81 7.35 15.11
C ALA A 81 2.86 5.82 15.08
N PRO A 82 2.30 5.15 16.10
CA PRO A 82 2.08 3.72 16.05
C PRO A 82 1.19 3.34 14.87
N LEU A 83 1.67 2.43 14.02
CA LEU A 83 0.93 2.02 12.84
C LEU A 83 -0.26 1.11 13.21
N PRO A 84 -1.43 1.23 12.53
CA PRO A 84 -2.63 0.49 12.88
C PRO A 84 -2.47 -1.02 12.61
N SER A 85 -2.47 -1.80 13.68
CA SER A 85 -2.17 -3.24 13.64
C SER A 85 -3.09 -4.04 12.71
N LYS A 86 -4.37 -3.66 12.60
CA LYS A 86 -5.33 -4.33 11.70
C LYS A 86 -4.97 -4.14 10.22
N ALA A 87 -4.61 -2.92 9.81
CA ALA A 87 -4.24 -2.62 8.43
C ALA A 87 -2.89 -3.26 8.05
N ILE A 88 -1.94 -3.31 8.99
CA ILE A 88 -0.66 -4.01 8.80
C ILE A 88 -0.87 -5.51 8.59
N LYS A 89 -1.67 -6.15 9.44
CA LYS A 89 -1.91 -7.61 9.35
C LYS A 89 -2.69 -7.99 8.10
N SER A 90 -3.56 -7.12 7.60
CA SER A 90 -4.29 -7.37 6.35
C SER A 90 -3.46 -7.15 5.10
N LEU A 91 -2.37 -6.38 5.18
CA LEU A 91 -1.51 -6.08 4.06
C LEU A 91 -0.05 -6.34 4.40
N ARG A 92 0.47 -7.49 3.95
CA ARG A 92 1.85 -7.86 4.20
C ARG A 92 2.86 -6.82 3.68
N ALA A 93 2.57 -6.16 2.56
CA ALA A 93 3.45 -5.14 1.99
C ALA A 93 3.59 -3.87 2.84
N SER A 94 2.86 -3.75 3.96
CA SER A 94 3.08 -2.71 4.96
C SER A 94 4.51 -2.67 5.52
N TYR A 95 5.29 -3.76 5.40
CA TYR A 95 6.71 -3.74 5.77
C TYR A 95 7.54 -2.73 4.96
N TYR A 96 7.07 -2.25 3.79
CA TYR A 96 7.78 -1.21 3.04
C TYR A 96 7.88 0.10 3.82
N PHE A 97 6.96 0.35 4.76
CA PHE A 97 7.09 1.47 5.70
C PHE A 97 8.32 1.35 6.61
N MET A 98 8.88 0.17 6.83
CA MET A 98 10.08 0.02 7.66
C MET A 98 11.24 0.84 7.10
N GLY A 99 11.56 0.67 5.80
CA GLY A 99 12.62 1.43 5.15
C GLY A 99 12.29 2.91 5.01
N ALA A 100 11.05 3.22 4.63
CA ALA A 100 10.63 4.61 4.44
C ALA A 100 10.64 5.41 5.76
N LEU A 101 10.20 4.81 6.87
CA LEU A 101 10.23 5.43 8.19
C LEU A 101 11.66 5.57 8.71
N LEU A 102 12.51 4.55 8.52
CA LEU A 102 13.93 4.66 8.84
C LEU A 102 14.58 5.81 8.08
N GLY A 103 14.31 5.96 6.78
CA GLY A 103 14.81 7.08 6.00
C GLY A 103 14.31 8.44 6.50
N ARG A 104 13.01 8.55 6.83
CA ARG A 104 12.36 9.81 7.23
C ARG A 104 12.69 10.24 8.66
N PHE A 105 12.66 9.32 9.61
CA PHE A 105 12.72 9.60 11.05
C PHE A 105 13.97 9.04 11.74
N GLN A 106 14.81 8.28 11.02
CA GLN A 106 15.97 7.56 11.60
C GLN A 106 15.59 6.55 12.69
N ARG A 107 14.29 6.24 12.79
CA ARG A 107 13.72 5.19 13.64
C ARG A 107 12.41 4.72 13.02
N ALA A 108 12.05 3.46 13.26
CA ALA A 108 10.80 2.89 12.77
C ALA A 108 10.26 1.86 13.76
N THR A 109 8.98 1.98 14.09
CA THR A 109 8.25 0.96 14.85
C THR A 109 7.19 0.35 13.94
N VAL A 110 7.43 -0.86 13.46
CA VAL A 110 6.51 -1.59 12.57
C VAL A 110 6.03 -2.88 13.22
N SER A 111 4.76 -3.20 13.05
CA SER A 111 4.22 -4.50 13.50
C SER A 111 4.59 -5.60 12.50
N PHE A 112 4.86 -6.80 13.02
CA PHE A 112 5.14 -7.95 12.18
C PHE A 112 3.88 -8.34 11.36
N PRO A 113 3.99 -8.59 10.05
CA PRO A 113 2.83 -8.89 9.19
C PRO A 113 2.16 -10.23 9.53
N GLY A 114 2.88 -11.15 10.18
CA GLY A 114 2.36 -12.46 10.58
C GLY A 114 2.47 -13.51 9.48
N GLY A 115 1.60 -14.52 9.56
CA GLY A 115 1.51 -15.62 8.60
C GLY A 115 0.78 -15.24 7.31
N ASP A 116 0.99 -16.03 6.27
CA ASP A 116 0.36 -15.86 4.96
C ASP A 116 -0.19 -17.23 4.49
N ASN A 117 -1.41 -17.24 3.95
CA ASN A 117 -2.07 -18.45 3.47
C ASN A 117 -1.41 -19.03 2.21
N ILE A 118 -0.58 -18.25 1.52
CA ILE A 118 0.20 -18.71 0.35
C ILE A 118 1.32 -19.67 0.79
N GLY A 119 1.91 -19.46 1.97
CA GLY A 119 3.05 -20.22 2.46
C GLY A 119 4.03 -19.39 3.29
N PRO A 120 5.17 -19.97 3.70
CA PRO A 120 6.16 -19.27 4.51
C PRO A 120 6.80 -18.14 3.71
N ARG A 121 6.66 -16.93 4.25
CA ARG A 121 7.27 -15.72 3.71
C ARG A 121 7.94 -14.98 4.87
N PRO A 122 9.21 -15.23 5.18
CA PRO A 122 9.90 -14.47 6.22
C PRO A 122 10.24 -13.05 5.71
N ILE A 123 10.60 -12.14 6.64
CA ILE A 123 11.12 -10.80 6.32
C ILE A 123 12.52 -10.58 6.90
N ASP A 124 13.20 -11.65 7.27
CA ASP A 124 14.55 -11.66 7.83
C ASP A 124 15.55 -10.91 6.95
N GLN A 125 15.44 -11.02 5.62
CA GLN A 125 16.30 -10.28 4.69
C GLN A 125 16.09 -8.76 4.75
N HIS A 126 14.88 -8.29 5.10
CA HIS A 126 14.64 -6.86 5.32
C HIS A 126 15.25 -6.38 6.64
N ILE A 127 15.38 -7.24 7.65
CA ILE A 127 15.94 -6.90 8.97
C ILE A 127 17.47 -7.01 8.96
N LYS A 128 18.02 -7.93 8.17
CA LYS A 128 19.46 -8.18 8.06
C LYS A 128 20.22 -7.03 7.38
N ALA A 129 19.55 -6.31 6.48
CA ALA A 129 20.14 -5.29 5.60
C ALA A 129 20.71 -4.08 6.35
#